data_AF-A0A1Z2KYV7-F1
#
_entry.id   AF-A0A1Z2KYV7-F1
#
_cell.length_a   1.000
_cell.length_b   1.000
_cell.length_c   1.000
_cell.angle_alpha   90.00
_cell.angle_beta   90.00
_cell.angle_gamma   90.00
#
_symmetry.space_group_name_H-M   'P 1'
#
loop_
_entity.id
_entity.type
_entity.pdbx_description
1 polymer ?
#
loop_
_entity_poly.entity_id
_entity_poly.type
_entity_poly.pdbx_seq_one_letter_code
_entity_poly.pdbx_strand_id
1 'polypeptide(L)'
;MVNVPAHPPPVRRRVVLVPAPYLVFSAAFLAVSGSLRSGLPDPVATHFGTAGRADGFTSLAALPYVAVALLLIPGAVFAVCVGAFGAERAGAKSLTMRPLIAFAYGVAGFVAVPFLASAARDHAAGRADHRENDPTGQGG
;
A
#
# COMPACT_ATOMS: atom_id res chain seq x y z
N MET A 1 -44.81 14.34 -1.65
CA MET A 1 -43.79 13.67 -2.49
C MET A 1 -42.61 13.32 -1.61
N VAL A 2 -42.38 12.04 -1.36
CA VAL A 2 -41.23 11.57 -0.56
C VAL A 2 -40.02 11.45 -1.50
N ASN A 3 -38.97 12.22 -1.25
CA ASN A 3 -37.72 12.13 -2.00
C ASN A 3 -36.99 10.86 -1.54
N VAL A 4 -37.12 9.77 -2.30
CA VAL A 4 -36.35 8.54 -2.04
C VAL A 4 -34.93 8.77 -2.54
N PRO A 5 -33.88 8.66 -1.71
CA PRO A 5 -32.51 8.86 -2.16
C PRO A 5 -32.18 7.83 -3.24
N ALA A 6 -31.84 8.32 -4.43
CA ALA A 6 -31.41 7.49 -5.55
C ALA A 6 -30.16 6.70 -5.13
N HIS A 7 -30.30 5.37 -5.03
CA HIS A 7 -29.15 4.51 -4.85
C HIS A 7 -28.20 4.71 -6.04
N PRO A 8 -26.91 5.01 -5.83
CA PRO A 8 -25.98 5.16 -6.92
C PRO A 8 -25.93 3.84 -7.71
N PRO A 9 -25.87 3.90 -9.06
CA PRO A 9 -25.85 2.70 -9.87
C PRO A 9 -24.68 1.80 -9.44
N PRO A 10 -24.85 0.47 -9.44
CA PRO A 10 -23.90 -0.48 -8.87
C PRO A 10 -22.49 -0.36 -9.47
N VAL A 11 -22.36 0.16 -10.70
CA VAL A 11 -21.09 0.45 -11.36
C VAL A 11 -20.34 1.61 -10.68
N ARG A 12 -21.01 2.74 -10.40
CA ARG A 12 -20.39 3.88 -9.70
C ARG A 12 -19.85 3.48 -8.33
N ARG A 13 -20.62 2.68 -7.57
CA ARG A 13 -20.18 2.17 -6.27
C ARG A 13 -18.93 1.29 -6.38
N ARG A 14 -18.85 0.43 -7.39
CA ARG A 14 -17.71 -0.48 -7.60
C ARG A 14 -16.44 0.25 -8.04
N VAL A 15 -16.57 1.26 -8.90
CA VAL A 15 -15.45 2.11 -9.33
C VAL A 15 -14.82 2.86 -8.16
N VAL A 16 -15.58 3.14 -7.10
CA VAL A 16 -15.04 3.74 -5.86
C VAL A 16 -14.47 2.70 -4.90
N LEU A 17 -15.14 1.57 -4.72
CA LEU A 17 -14.73 0.54 -3.74
C LEU A 17 -13.46 -0.22 -4.11
N VAL A 18 -13.14 -0.34 -5.40
CA VAL A 18 -11.98 -1.08 -5.91
C VAL A 18 -10.65 -0.35 -5.66
N PRO A 19 -10.51 0.96 -5.95
CA PRO A 19 -9.28 1.69 -5.65
C PRO A 19 -9.14 2.03 -4.16
N ALA A 20 -10.23 2.00 -3.38
CA ALA A 20 -10.23 2.35 -1.96
C ALA A 20 -9.09 1.70 -1.12
N PRO A 21 -8.87 0.37 -1.14
CA PRO A 21 -7.77 -0.23 -0.38
C PRO A 21 -6.40 0.30 -0.81
N TYR A 22 -6.16 0.53 -2.10
CA TYR A 22 -4.90 1.07 -2.60
C TYR A 22 -4.65 2.49 -2.08
N LEU A 23 -5.68 3.34 -2.09
CA LEU A 23 -5.60 4.69 -1.52
C LEU A 23 -5.33 4.66 -0.02
N VAL A 24 -6.03 3.79 0.72
CA VAL A 24 -5.84 3.62 2.16
C VAL A 24 -4.40 3.16 2.46
N PHE A 25 -3.89 2.16 1.75
CA PHE A 25 -2.53 1.68 1.94
C PHE A 25 -1.48 2.71 1.52
N SER A 26 -1.69 3.47 0.44
CA SER A 26 -0.80 4.56 0.07
C SER A 26 -0.76 5.64 1.15
N ALA A 27 -1.91 6.04 1.68
CA ALA A 27 -1.99 7.02 2.76
C ALA A 27 -1.31 6.51 4.04
N ALA A 28 -1.58 5.27 4.44
CA ALA A 28 -0.97 4.64 5.61
C ALA A 28 0.55 4.54 5.45
N PHE A 29 1.03 4.12 4.28
CA PHE A 29 2.46 4.03 4.00
C PHE A 29 3.13 5.41 4.07
N LEU A 30 2.57 6.43 3.40
CA LEU A 30 3.09 7.79 3.45
C LEU A 30 3.13 8.35 4.88
N ALA A 31 2.08 8.10 5.67
CA ALA A 31 2.02 8.53 7.06
C ALA A 31 3.11 7.86 7.91
N VAL A 32 3.30 6.55 7.78
CA VAL A 32 4.34 5.79 8.50
C VAL A 32 5.74 6.20 8.06
N SER A 33 6.01 6.21 6.75
CA SER A 33 7.31 6.63 6.21
C SER A 33 7.65 8.06 6.58
N GLY A 34 6.68 8.98 6.54
CA GLY A 34 6.87 10.37 6.99
C GLY A 34 7.18 10.47 8.47
N SER A 35 6.49 9.69 9.31
CA SER A 35 6.69 9.69 10.77
C SER A 35 8.03 9.10 11.19
N LEU A 36 8.55 8.12 10.43
CA LEU A 36 9.82 7.45 10.73
C LEU A 36 11.01 8.10 10.01
N ARG A 37 10.78 9.05 9.10
CA ARG A 37 11.78 9.53 8.13
C ARG A 37 13.07 10.03 8.76
N SER A 38 13.02 10.71 9.90
CA SER A 38 14.19 11.27 10.56
C SER A 38 15.10 10.23 11.21
N GLY A 39 14.62 8.99 11.42
CA GLY A 39 15.38 7.90 12.03
C GLY A 39 15.68 6.75 11.06
N LEU A 40 15.43 6.94 9.76
CA LEU A 40 15.71 5.93 8.74
C LEU A 40 17.08 6.18 8.09
N PRO A 41 17.85 5.12 7.81
CA PRO A 41 19.09 5.24 7.07
C PRO A 41 18.84 5.70 5.63
N ASP A 42 19.83 6.32 5.00
CA ASP A 42 19.83 6.55 3.56
C ASP A 42 21.12 5.94 2.98
N PRO A 43 21.05 4.84 2.19
CA PRO A 43 19.84 4.22 1.62
C PRO A 43 19.08 3.28 2.57
N VAL A 44 17.79 3.09 2.30
CA VAL A 44 16.87 2.17 3.03
C VAL A 44 16.83 0.79 2.37
N ALA A 45 16.70 -0.27 3.18
CA ALA A 45 16.64 -1.64 2.67
C ALA A 45 15.22 -1.98 2.22
N THR A 46 15.06 -2.42 0.98
CA THR A 46 13.75 -2.83 0.42
C THR A 46 13.59 -4.33 0.33
N HIS A 47 14.70 -5.08 0.25
CA HIS A 47 14.72 -6.53 0.19
C HIS A 47 15.68 -7.08 1.24
N PHE A 48 15.30 -8.22 1.81
CA PHE A 48 16.14 -8.98 2.73
C PHE A 48 16.21 -10.40 2.18
N GLY A 49 17.43 -10.87 1.91
CA GLY A 49 17.68 -12.22 1.43
C GLY A 49 17.31 -13.29 2.47
N THR A 50 17.41 -14.55 2.08
CA THR A 50 17.06 -15.71 2.93
C THR A 50 17.88 -15.80 4.23
N ALA A 51 19.09 -15.22 4.24
CA ALA A 51 19.94 -15.08 5.41
C ALA A 51 19.57 -13.89 6.32
N GLY A 52 18.49 -13.17 6.02
CA GLY A 52 18.05 -11.97 6.74
C GLY A 52 18.91 -10.73 6.51
N ARG A 53 19.87 -10.77 5.58
CA ARG A 53 20.70 -9.62 5.22
C ARG A 53 20.01 -8.77 4.17
N ALA A 54 20.09 -7.45 4.33
CA ALA A 54 19.66 -6.52 3.30
C ALA A 54 20.49 -6.72 2.03
N ASP A 55 19.83 -6.95 0.91
CA ASP A 55 20.42 -7.26 -0.40
C ASP A 55 19.80 -6.42 -1.53
N GLY A 56 18.84 -5.55 -1.20
CA GLY A 56 18.27 -4.55 -2.10
C GLY A 56 18.00 -3.25 -1.37
N PHE A 57 18.37 -2.13 -1.98
CA PHE A 57 18.29 -0.80 -1.38
C PHE A 57 17.64 0.20 -2.32
N THR A 58 17.01 1.22 -1.75
CA THR A 58 16.56 2.42 -2.48
C THR A 58 16.90 3.68 -1.67
N SER A 59 16.89 4.85 -2.29
CA SER A 59 17.11 6.08 -1.51
C SER A 59 15.87 6.38 -0.66
N LEU A 60 16.10 6.96 0.52
CA LEU A 60 15.01 7.37 1.41
C LEU A 60 14.03 8.34 0.72
N ALA A 61 14.54 9.15 -0.23
CA ALA A 61 13.74 10.04 -1.04
C ALA A 61 12.91 9.31 -2.12
N ALA A 62 13.41 8.22 -2.70
CA ALA A 62 12.73 7.48 -3.77
C ALA A 62 11.66 6.51 -3.23
N LEU A 63 11.87 5.93 -2.03
CA LEU A 63 10.97 4.97 -1.41
C LEU A 63 9.48 5.32 -1.47
N PRO A 64 9.01 6.53 -1.07
CA PRO A 64 7.59 6.88 -1.12
C PRO A 64 7.01 6.84 -2.54
N TYR A 65 7.77 7.27 -3.54
CA TYR A 65 7.30 7.27 -4.93
C TYR A 65 7.16 5.85 -5.47
N VAL A 66 8.14 4.98 -5.20
CA VAL A 66 8.11 3.58 -5.67
C VAL A 66 6.95 2.82 -5.02
N ALA A 67 6.78 2.92 -3.71
CA ALA A 67 5.72 2.23 -2.98
C ALA A 67 4.32 2.72 -3.42
N VAL A 68 4.14 4.04 -3.54
CA VAL A 68 2.86 4.62 -3.99
C VAL A 68 2.57 4.25 -5.44
N ALA A 69 3.56 4.28 -6.34
CA ALA A 69 3.36 3.87 -7.73
C ALA A 69 2.94 2.40 -7.84
N LEU A 70 3.60 1.50 -7.10
CA LEU A 70 3.26 0.07 -7.07
C LEU A 70 1.87 -0.23 -6.49
N LEU A 71 1.30 0.68 -5.68
CA LEU A 71 -0.07 0.58 -5.19
C LEU A 71 -1.07 1.22 -6.17
N LEU A 72 -0.83 2.45 -6.60
CA LEU A 72 -1.79 3.21 -7.38
C LEU A 72 -1.94 2.70 -8.82
N ILE A 73 -0.87 2.22 -9.46
CA ILE A 73 -0.94 1.71 -10.84
C ILE A 73 -1.89 0.50 -10.92
N PRO A 74 -1.73 -0.58 -10.12
CA PRO A 74 -2.69 -1.68 -10.12
C PRO A 74 -4.11 -1.22 -9.73
N GLY A 75 -4.24 -0.36 -8.72
CA GLY A 75 -5.54 0.16 -8.29
C GLY A 75 -6.30 0.88 -9.40
N ALA A 76 -5.59 1.71 -10.19
CA ALA A 76 -6.15 2.38 -11.36
C ALA A 76 -6.54 1.38 -12.46
N VAL A 77 -5.68 0.40 -12.76
CA VAL A 77 -5.97 -0.66 -13.74
C VAL A 77 -7.24 -1.43 -13.35
N PHE A 78 -7.37 -1.87 -12.10
CA PHE A 78 -8.56 -2.59 -11.65
C PHE A 78 -9.82 -1.72 -11.65
N ALA A 79 -9.71 -0.44 -11.30
CA ALA A 79 -10.84 0.49 -11.38
C ALA A 79 -11.33 0.66 -12.82
N VAL A 80 -10.41 0.80 -13.79
CA VAL A 80 -10.73 0.88 -15.22
C VAL A 80 -11.38 -0.42 -15.70
N CYS A 81 -10.80 -1.59 -15.39
CA CYS A 81 -11.40 -2.87 -15.76
C CYS A 81 -12.83 -3.01 -15.23
N VAL A 82 -13.05 -2.72 -13.95
CA VAL A 82 -14.39 -2.83 -13.34
C VAL A 82 -15.37 -1.80 -13.90
N GLY A 83 -14.91 -0.59 -14.23
CA GLY A 83 -15.72 0.43 -14.88
C GLY A 83 -16.13 0.04 -16.31
N ALA A 84 -15.16 -0.34 -17.15
CA ALA A 84 -15.37 -0.70 -18.55
C ALA A 84 -16.24 -1.98 -18.68
N PHE A 85 -15.83 -3.07 -18.03
CA PHE A 85 -16.60 -4.33 -18.09
C PHE A 85 -17.93 -4.27 -17.32
N GLY A 86 -18.06 -3.37 -16.35
CA GLY A 86 -19.30 -3.13 -15.62
C GLY A 86 -20.33 -2.34 -16.44
N ALA A 87 -19.88 -1.39 -17.26
CA ALA A 87 -20.72 -0.59 -18.14
C ALA A 87 -21.27 -1.43 -19.31
N GLU A 88 -20.43 -2.25 -19.95
CA GLU A 88 -20.85 -3.08 -21.09
C GLU A 88 -21.79 -4.22 -20.70
N ARG A 89 -21.69 -4.73 -19.46
CA ARG A 89 -22.52 -5.82 -18.95
C ARG A 89 -23.82 -5.38 -18.29
N ALA A 90 -24.14 -4.09 -18.26
CA ALA A 90 -25.41 -3.60 -17.73
C ALA A 90 -26.64 -4.14 -18.49
N GLY A 91 -26.45 -4.71 -19.69
CA GLY A 91 -27.50 -5.36 -20.50
C GLY A 91 -27.43 -6.90 -20.59
N ALA A 92 -26.42 -7.58 -20.03
CA ALA A 92 -26.24 -9.04 -20.16
C ALA A 92 -26.09 -9.72 -18.79
N LYS A 93 -26.53 -10.99 -18.67
CA LYS A 93 -26.48 -11.79 -17.43
C LYS A 93 -25.11 -11.64 -16.73
N SER A 94 -25.09 -10.88 -15.65
CA SER A 94 -23.88 -10.43 -14.98
C SER A 94 -23.13 -11.62 -14.37
N LEU A 95 -22.00 -12.03 -14.97
CA LEU A 95 -21.01 -12.83 -14.25
C LEU A 95 -20.55 -12.02 -13.02
N THR A 96 -20.65 -12.61 -11.84
CA THR A 96 -20.35 -11.97 -10.55
C THR A 96 -18.95 -11.38 -10.56
N MET A 97 -18.80 -10.05 -10.43
CA MET A 97 -17.50 -9.35 -10.35
C MET A 97 -16.73 -9.59 -9.03
N ARG A 98 -17.27 -10.43 -8.15
CA ARG A 98 -16.72 -10.73 -6.82
C ARG A 98 -15.28 -11.27 -6.84
N PRO A 99 -14.87 -12.22 -7.70
CA PRO A 99 -13.50 -12.73 -7.69
C PRO A 99 -12.50 -11.68 -8.14
N LEU A 100 -12.86 -10.80 -9.09
CA LEU A 100 -11.99 -9.70 -9.52
C LEU A 100 -11.78 -8.67 -8.40
N ILE A 101 -12.85 -8.33 -7.67
CA ILE A 101 -12.76 -7.44 -6.51
C ILE A 101 -11.91 -8.10 -5.41
N ALA A 102 -12.14 -9.37 -5.09
CA ALA A 102 -11.35 -10.08 -4.09
C ALA A 102 -9.86 -10.16 -4.49
N PHE A 103 -9.58 -10.41 -5.77
CA PHE A 103 -8.22 -10.42 -6.30
C PHE A 103 -7.53 -9.06 -6.18
N ALA A 104 -8.22 -7.96 -6.51
CA ALA A 104 -7.69 -6.61 -6.33
C ALA A 104 -7.33 -6.32 -4.87
N TYR A 105 -8.20 -6.70 -3.92
CA TYR A 105 -7.89 -6.57 -2.50
C TYR A 105 -6.68 -7.42 -2.09
N GLY A 106 -6.57 -8.64 -2.62
CA GLY A 106 -5.40 -9.50 -2.42
C GLY A 106 -4.10 -8.88 -2.92
N VAL A 107 -4.10 -8.28 -4.12
CA VAL A 107 -2.94 -7.58 -4.68
C VAL A 107 -2.57 -6.36 -3.82
N ALA A 108 -3.55 -5.58 -3.36
CA ALA A 108 -3.29 -4.44 -2.48
C ALA A 108 -2.56 -4.87 -1.19
N GLY A 109 -3.02 -5.95 -0.54
CA GLY A 109 -2.35 -6.50 0.65
C GLY A 109 -0.96 -7.05 0.36
N PHE A 110 -0.81 -7.80 -0.74
CA PHE A 110 0.48 -8.38 -1.16
C PHE A 110 1.54 -7.30 -1.41
N VAL A 111 1.15 -6.17 -2.00
CA VAL A 111 2.06 -5.04 -2.23
C VAL A 111 2.35 -4.28 -0.94
N ALA A 112 1.33 -3.97 -0.12
CA ALA A 112 1.52 -3.11 1.04
C ALA A 112 2.34 -3.73 2.18
N VAL A 113 2.17 -5.04 2.43
CA VAL A 113 2.79 -5.72 3.59
C VAL A 113 4.33 -5.71 3.55
N PRO A 114 5.00 -6.05 2.43
CA PRO A 114 6.46 -5.98 2.34
C PRO A 114 7.01 -4.58 2.60
N PHE A 115 6.39 -3.54 2.05
CA PHE A 115 6.84 -2.16 2.23
C PHE A 115 6.75 -1.70 3.69
N LEU A 116 5.65 -2.03 4.37
CA LEU A 116 5.49 -1.68 5.78
C LEU A 116 6.44 -2.48 6.68
N ALA A 117 6.67 -3.75 6.36
CA ALA A 117 7.62 -4.60 7.08
C ALA A 117 9.07 -4.10 6.93
N SER A 118 9.48 -3.68 5.73
CA SER A 118 10.82 -3.11 5.50
C SER A 118 11.02 -1.82 6.28
N ALA A 119 10.06 -0.87 6.23
CA ALA A 119 10.14 0.37 6.99
C ALA A 119 10.27 0.14 8.51
N ALA A 120 9.53 -0.84 9.04
CA ALA A 120 9.61 -1.20 10.46
C ALA A 120 10.96 -1.83 10.83
N ARG A 121 11.53 -2.66 9.96
CA ARG A 121 12.85 -3.30 10.16
C ARG A 121 13.98 -2.28 10.12
N ASP A 122 13.97 -1.37 9.15
CA ASP A 122 14.98 -0.31 9.05
C ASP A 122 14.98 0.59 10.29
N HIS A 123 13.80 0.97 10.78
CA HIS A 123 13.68 1.75 12.01
C HIS A 123 14.11 0.98 13.26
N ALA A 124 13.96 -0.34 13.28
CA ALA A 124 14.48 -1.17 14.38
C ALA A 124 16.02 -1.28 14.32
N ALA A 125 16.59 -1.45 13.12
CA ALA A 125 18.03 -1.52 12.91
C ALA A 125 18.73 -0.20 13.29
N GLY A 126 18.20 0.95 12.87
CA GLY A 126 18.77 2.26 13.23
C GLY A 126 18.77 2.53 14.74
N ARG A 127 17.75 2.06 15.47
CA ARG A 127 17.71 2.18 16.94
C ARG A 127 18.70 1.27 17.66
N ALA A 128 19.03 0.11 17.11
CA ALA A 128 20.02 -0.79 17.68
C ALA A 128 21.43 -0.18 17.55
N ASP A 129 21.75 0.33 16.36
CA ASP A 129 23.03 0.98 16.07
C ASP A 129 23.28 2.22 16.94
N HIS A 130 22.26 3.06 17.14
CA HIS A 130 22.36 4.19 18.07
C HIS A 130 22.60 3.80 19.52
N ARG A 131 22.07 2.66 19.99
CA ARG A 131 22.31 2.18 21.36
C ARG A 131 23.69 1.57 21.54
N GLU A 132 24.17 0.85 20.53
CA GLU A 132 25.52 0.26 20.55
C GLU A 132 26.60 1.36 20.53
N ASN A 133 26.34 2.46 19.81
CA ASN A 133 27.26 3.58 19.69
C ASN A 133 27.08 4.67 20.76
N ASP A 134 26.26 4.47 21.79
CA ASP A 134 26.15 5.36 22.96
C ASP A 134 26.91 4.76 24.15
N PRO A 135 28.22 5.06 24.32
CA PRO A 135 29.05 4.50 25.39
C PRO A 135 28.68 5.04 26.78
N THR A 136 27.74 5.98 26.88
CA THR A 136 27.44 6.68 28.13
C THR A 136 26.34 6.04 28.96
N GLY A 137 25.94 4.80 28.67
CA GLY A 137 24.92 4.01 29.38
C GLY A 137 24.91 4.19 30.91
N GLN A 138 24.31 5.29 31.38
CA GLN A 138 23.84 5.47 32.73
C GLN A 138 22.47 4.85 32.73
N GLY A 139 22.47 3.56 33.05
CA GLY A 139 21.28 2.83 33.45
C GLY A 139 20.63 3.53 34.65
N GLY A 140 19.30 3.51 34.64
CA GLY A 140 18.51 3.72 35.86
C GLY A 140 18.65 2.55 36.82
#